data_AF-A0A4P5S6Q1-F1
#
_entry.id   AF-A0A4P5S6Q1-F1
#
_cell.length_a   1.000
_cell.length_b   1.000
_cell.length_c   1.000
_cell.angle_alpha   90.00
_cell.angle_beta   90.00
_cell.angle_gamma   90.00
#
_symmetry.space_group_name_H-M   'P 1'
#
loop_
_entity.id
_entity.type
_entity.pdbx_description
1 polymer ?
#
loop_
_entity_poly.entity_id
_entity_poly.type
_entity_poly.pdbx_seq_one_letter_code
_entity_poly.pdbx_strand_id
1 'polypeptide(L)'
;MEIGKEVFDTSSAPGNTLGLVSAPLPNPRMYRVAADPSLRVQILDLGLACCALEVGSAIATGLLVETGLLDAADVGASPASGTTILLISGTSTDALAPAVLRAWEQLPEPKAAVSFGACANTGGPYWDAPTVTKGIDQLVPVTIYVPGCPPRPEALIAGLLKVRDEIEVA
;
A
#
# COMPACT_ATOMS: atom_id res chain seq x y z
N MET A 1 -2.19 27.94 11.06
CA MET A 1 -2.64 26.52 11.07
C MET A 1 -1.58 25.74 10.32
N GLU A 2 -0.40 25.61 10.94
CA GLU A 2 0.80 24.93 10.40
C GLU A 2 1.19 23.86 11.41
N ILE A 3 0.39 22.79 11.52
CA ILE A 3 0.61 21.69 12.48
C ILE A 3 1.34 20.51 11.78
N GLY A 4 2.11 20.80 10.72
CA GLY A 4 2.52 19.80 9.72
C GLY A 4 4.02 19.62 9.52
N LYS A 5 4.89 20.28 10.28
CA LYS A 5 6.35 20.07 10.19
C LYS A 5 6.99 19.60 11.49
N GLU A 6 6.53 20.09 12.64
CA GLU A 6 7.11 19.71 13.93
C GLU A 6 6.76 18.27 14.36
N VAL A 7 5.61 17.73 13.95
CA VAL A 7 5.23 16.33 14.24
C VAL A 7 6.03 15.31 13.40
N PHE A 8 6.56 15.75 12.26
CA PHE A 8 7.33 14.91 11.33
C PHE A 8 8.85 15.11 11.45
N ASP A 9 9.32 15.92 12.42
CA ASP A 9 10.74 16.03 12.71
C ASP A 9 11.23 14.74 13.41
N THR A 10 11.70 13.81 12.57
CA THR A 10 12.26 12.51 12.98
C THR A 10 13.52 12.61 13.83
N SER A 11 14.09 13.81 14.04
CA SER A 11 15.26 14.01 14.91
C SER A 11 14.92 13.92 16.40
N SER A 12 13.65 14.05 16.78
CA SER A 12 13.20 14.14 18.18
C SER A 12 12.58 12.86 18.76
N ALA A 13 12.44 11.80 17.96
CA ALA A 13 11.81 10.55 18.40
C ALA A 13 12.65 9.84 19.48
N PRO A 14 12.07 9.43 20.63
CA PRO A 14 12.80 8.73 21.68
C PRO A 14 13.45 7.46 21.13
N GLY A 15 14.69 7.20 21.57
CA GLY A 15 15.74 6.39 20.90
C GLY A 15 15.48 4.92 20.57
N ASN A 16 14.23 4.47 20.52
CA ASN A 16 13.83 3.13 20.06
C ASN A 16 12.88 3.13 18.85
N THR A 17 12.29 4.27 18.46
CA THR A 17 11.42 4.38 17.26
C THR A 17 12.24 4.34 15.96
N LEU A 18 13.53 4.69 16.03
CA LEU A 18 14.47 4.66 14.90
C LEU A 18 14.53 3.29 14.22
N GLY A 19 14.39 2.17 14.94
CA GLY A 19 14.55 0.83 14.37
C GLY A 19 13.54 0.44 13.29
N LEU A 20 12.27 0.82 13.45
CA LEU A 20 11.23 0.56 12.44
C LEU A 20 11.32 1.51 11.24
N VAL A 21 11.77 2.75 11.46
CA VAL A 21 11.84 3.78 10.42
C VAL A 21 13.12 3.68 9.59
N SER A 22 14.21 3.18 10.18
CA SER A 22 15.54 3.08 9.53
C SER A 22 15.84 1.74 8.88
N ALA A 23 15.03 0.71 9.12
CA ALA A 23 15.20 -0.59 8.48
C ALA A 23 15.09 -0.46 6.94
N PRO A 24 15.88 -1.22 6.16
CA PRO A 24 15.71 -1.26 4.72
C PRO A 24 14.31 -1.80 4.40
N LEU A 25 13.58 -1.10 3.54
CA LEU A 25 12.28 -1.56 3.08
C LEU A 25 12.46 -2.82 2.22
N PRO A 26 11.54 -3.79 2.30
CA PRO A 26 11.58 -4.93 1.40
C PRO A 26 11.39 -4.45 -0.04
N ASN A 27 12.03 -5.15 -0.97
CA ASN A 27 11.81 -4.87 -2.39
C ASN A 27 10.35 -5.21 -2.77
N PRO A 28 9.69 -4.35 -3.57
CA PRO A 28 8.36 -4.65 -4.09
C PRO A 28 8.37 -5.93 -4.92
N ARG A 29 7.35 -6.77 -4.75
CA ARG A 29 7.23 -8.08 -5.41
C ARG A 29 6.27 -8.02 -6.59
N MET A 30 6.52 -8.82 -7.62
CA MET A 30 5.64 -8.89 -8.78
C MET A 30 4.54 -9.93 -8.56
N TYR A 31 3.29 -9.52 -8.83
CA TYR A 31 2.13 -10.38 -8.77
C TYR A 31 1.37 -10.35 -10.08
N ARG A 32 0.87 -11.52 -10.48
CA ARG A 32 -0.14 -11.67 -11.53
C ARG A 32 -1.51 -11.81 -10.89
N VAL A 33 -2.48 -11.07 -11.41
CA VAL A 33 -3.86 -11.10 -10.94
C VAL A 33 -4.60 -12.26 -11.63
N ALA A 34 -5.26 -13.13 -10.87
CA ALA A 34 -5.94 -14.30 -11.46
C ALA A 34 -7.10 -13.94 -12.40
N ALA A 35 -7.80 -12.84 -12.09
CA ALA A 35 -8.92 -12.35 -12.89
C ALA A 35 -8.49 -11.79 -14.26
N ASP A 36 -7.23 -11.35 -14.39
CA ASP A 36 -6.66 -10.89 -15.65
C ASP A 36 -5.19 -11.35 -15.74
N PRO A 37 -4.93 -12.47 -16.44
CA PRO A 37 -3.57 -13.00 -16.60
C PRO A 37 -2.60 -12.07 -17.33
N SER A 38 -3.09 -11.05 -18.04
CA SER A 38 -2.26 -10.05 -18.72
C SER A 38 -1.80 -8.95 -17.76
N LEU A 39 -2.54 -8.71 -16.67
CA LEU A 39 -2.20 -7.74 -15.65
C LEU A 39 -1.17 -8.32 -14.69
N ARG A 40 0.03 -7.71 -14.73
CA ARG A 40 1.06 -7.85 -13.70
C ARG A 40 1.15 -6.53 -12.96
N VAL A 41 1.35 -6.59 -11.66
CA VAL A 41 1.50 -5.42 -10.80
C VAL A 41 2.64 -5.64 -9.83
N GLN A 42 3.44 -4.61 -9.61
CA GLN A 42 4.44 -4.64 -8.56
C GLN A 42 3.79 -4.12 -7.28
N ILE A 43 3.81 -4.89 -6.20
CA ILE A 43 3.18 -4.50 -4.94
C ILE A 43 4.24 -4.44 -3.84
N LEU A 44 4.30 -3.29 -3.17
CA LEU A 44 4.91 -3.14 -1.86
C LEU A 44 3.79 -3.07 -0.83
N ASP A 45 3.53 -4.17 -0.14
CA ASP A 45 2.57 -4.22 0.95
C ASP A 45 3.26 -3.83 2.28
N LEU A 46 2.74 -2.80 2.95
CA LEU A 46 3.24 -2.38 4.26
C LEU A 46 2.74 -3.26 5.41
N GLY A 47 1.68 -4.05 5.22
CA GLY A 47 1.29 -5.11 6.17
C GLY A 47 1.01 -4.61 7.60
N LEU A 48 0.17 -3.59 7.78
CA LEU A 48 0.09 -2.86 9.06
C LEU A 48 -0.81 -3.52 10.12
N ALA A 49 -1.85 -4.26 9.70
CA ALA A 49 -2.79 -4.91 10.63
C ALA A 49 -3.50 -6.11 9.99
N CYS A 50 -4.74 -6.40 10.42
CA CYS A 50 -5.52 -7.56 9.97
C CYS A 50 -5.81 -7.61 8.46
N CYS A 51 -5.79 -6.48 7.75
CA CYS A 51 -6.00 -6.47 6.30
C CYS A 51 -4.85 -7.18 5.56
N ALA A 52 -3.64 -7.21 6.13
CA ALA A 52 -2.52 -7.98 5.57
C ALA A 52 -2.81 -9.49 5.48
N LEU A 53 -3.67 -10.02 6.36
CA LEU A 53 -4.09 -11.43 6.28
C LEU A 53 -4.96 -11.70 5.06
N GLU A 54 -5.74 -10.73 4.59
CA GLU A 54 -6.53 -10.87 3.36
C GLU A 54 -5.68 -10.74 2.10
N VAL A 55 -4.58 -9.97 2.16
CA VAL A 55 -3.54 -10.01 1.13
C VAL A 55 -2.89 -11.40 1.09
N GLY A 56 -2.51 -11.94 2.26
CA GLY A 56 -1.99 -13.30 2.37
C GLY A 56 -2.99 -14.37 1.89
N SER A 57 -4.28 -14.19 2.17
CA SER A 57 -5.37 -15.05 1.69
C SER A 57 -5.51 -14.99 0.16
N ALA A 58 -5.43 -13.80 -0.44
CA ALA A 58 -5.41 -13.63 -1.89
C ALA A 58 -4.23 -14.38 -2.54
N ILE A 59 -3.06 -14.37 -1.89
CA ILE A 59 -1.89 -15.12 -2.36
C ILE A 59 -2.10 -16.63 -2.20
N ALA A 60 -2.53 -17.09 -1.02
CA ALA A 60 -2.69 -18.50 -0.72
C ALA A 60 -3.78 -19.18 -1.57
N THR A 61 -4.82 -18.45 -1.93
CA THR A 61 -5.92 -18.94 -2.79
C THR A 61 -5.62 -18.81 -4.29
N GLY A 62 -4.46 -18.23 -4.65
CA GLY A 62 -4.05 -18.06 -6.04
C GLY A 62 -4.77 -16.91 -6.77
N LEU A 63 -5.46 -16.03 -6.06
CA LEU A 63 -6.03 -14.79 -6.61
C LEU A 63 -4.94 -13.78 -6.97
N LEU A 64 -3.86 -13.76 -6.17
CA LEU A 64 -2.60 -13.07 -6.46
C LEU A 64 -1.46 -14.08 -6.55
N VAL A 65 -0.94 -14.29 -7.76
CA VAL A 65 0.15 -15.25 -7.97
C VAL A 65 1.46 -14.50 -8.02
N GLU A 66 2.35 -14.74 -7.05
CA GLU A 66 3.70 -14.18 -7.06
C GLU A 66 4.48 -14.76 -8.25
N THR A 67 4.99 -13.89 -9.14
CA THR A 67 5.69 -14.31 -10.35
C THR A 67 7.20 -14.08 -10.30
N GLY A 68 7.73 -13.51 -9.21
CA GLY A 68 9.15 -13.21 -9.04
C GLY A 68 9.47 -11.72 -9.09
N LEU A 69 10.68 -11.37 -9.55
CA LEU A 69 11.08 -9.99 -9.84
C LEU A 69 10.69 -9.60 -11.27
N LEU A 70 10.61 -8.30 -11.55
CA LEU A 70 10.40 -7.76 -12.90
C LEU A 70 11.46 -8.32 -13.87
N ASP A 71 11.03 -9.18 -14.78
CA ASP A 71 11.84 -9.61 -15.91
C ASP A 71 11.61 -8.69 -17.12
N ALA A 72 12.60 -8.57 -18.00
CA ALA A 72 12.48 -7.74 -19.21
C ALA A 72 11.31 -8.14 -20.14
N ALA A 73 10.80 -9.36 -20.00
CA ALA A 73 9.60 -9.84 -20.70
C ALA A 73 8.30 -9.18 -20.21
N ASP A 74 8.29 -8.60 -19.00
CA ASP A 74 7.11 -8.06 -18.34
C ASP A 74 6.89 -6.57 -18.67
N VAL A 75 7.97 -5.90 -19.09
CA VAL A 75 7.99 -4.49 -19.53
C VAL A 75 7.24 -4.28 -20.85
N GLY A 76 6.82 -5.36 -21.54
CA GLY A 76 6.11 -5.31 -22.82
C GLY A 76 4.63 -5.71 -22.79
N ALA A 77 4.06 -6.11 -21.64
CA ALA A 77 2.73 -6.72 -21.59
C ALA A 77 1.57 -5.72 -21.37
N SER A 78 1.76 -4.67 -20.56
CA SER A 78 0.77 -3.60 -20.30
C SER A 78 1.50 -2.40 -19.65
N PRO A 79 1.10 -1.12 -19.90
CA PRO A 79 1.66 0.04 -19.19
C PRO A 79 1.51 -0.07 -17.66
N ALA A 80 0.49 -0.78 -17.16
CA ALA A 80 0.31 -1.05 -15.74
C ALA A 80 1.37 -2.00 -15.15
N SER A 81 1.99 -2.86 -15.98
CA SER A 81 3.04 -3.81 -15.54
C SER A 81 4.31 -3.14 -15.04
N GLY A 82 4.54 -1.87 -15.42
CA GLY A 82 5.65 -1.05 -14.92
C GLY A 82 5.33 -0.24 -13.67
N THR A 83 4.08 -0.26 -13.17
CA THR A 83 3.66 0.58 -12.04
C THR A 83 3.87 -0.12 -10.70
N THR A 84 4.51 0.59 -9.77
CA THR A 84 4.65 0.11 -8.39
C THR A 84 3.50 0.59 -7.52
N ILE A 85 2.76 -0.36 -6.96
CA ILE A 85 1.65 -0.12 -6.06
C ILE A 85 2.16 -0.18 -4.61
N LEU A 86 2.04 0.93 -3.89
CA LEU A 86 2.12 0.94 -2.44
C LEU A 86 0.77 0.50 -1.89
N LEU A 87 0.71 -0.69 -1.29
CA LEU A 87 -0.49 -1.21 -0.66
C LEU A 87 -0.44 -0.95 0.85
N ILE A 88 -1.40 -0.16 1.34
CA ILE A 88 -1.53 0.13 2.77
C ILE A 88 -2.62 -0.76 3.34
N SER A 89 -2.21 -1.93 3.85
CA SER A 89 -3.11 -2.96 4.39
C SER A 89 -3.28 -2.84 5.91
N GLY A 90 -4.18 -1.95 6.33
CA GLY A 90 -4.62 -1.88 7.72
C GLY A 90 -4.41 -0.52 8.39
N THR A 91 -4.37 -0.52 9.71
CA THR A 91 -4.37 0.73 10.49
C THR A 91 -3.02 1.42 10.42
N SER A 92 -3.03 2.71 10.12
CA SER A 92 -1.85 3.56 10.24
C SER A 92 -1.93 4.32 11.56
N THR A 93 -0.80 4.39 12.27
CA THR A 93 -0.67 5.18 13.49
C THR A 93 0.28 6.34 13.23
N ASP A 94 0.18 7.39 14.04
CA ASP A 94 1.06 8.56 13.89
C ASP A 94 2.54 8.18 14.00
N ALA A 95 2.86 7.16 14.81
CA ALA A 95 4.21 6.61 14.94
C ALA A 95 4.72 5.92 13.66
N LEU A 96 3.82 5.41 12.82
CA LEU A 96 4.15 4.75 11.55
C LEU A 96 4.15 5.72 10.36
N ALA A 97 3.62 6.93 10.52
CA ALA A 97 3.52 7.90 9.44
C ALA A 97 4.87 8.18 8.72
N PRO A 98 6.02 8.34 9.41
CA PRO A 98 7.31 8.52 8.75
C PRO A 98 7.73 7.31 7.90
N ALA A 99 7.40 6.09 8.33
CA ALA A 99 7.72 4.87 7.59
C ALA A 99 6.88 4.76 6.31
N VAL A 100 5.60 5.13 6.37
CA VAL A 100 4.71 5.15 5.19
C VAL A 100 5.20 6.18 4.16
N LEU A 101 5.51 7.40 4.60
CA LEU A 101 6.03 8.47 3.74
C LEU A 101 7.34 8.05 3.06
N ARG A 102 8.27 7.51 3.84
CA ARG A 102 9.54 6.99 3.32
C ARG A 102 9.31 5.89 2.28
N ALA A 103 8.37 4.99 2.53
CA ALA A 103 8.05 3.94 1.56
C ALA A 103 7.54 4.53 0.25
N TRP A 104 6.63 5.49 0.31
CA TRP A 104 6.13 6.19 -0.87
C TRP A 104 7.25 6.93 -1.63
N GLU A 105 8.13 7.63 -0.94
CA GLU A 105 9.22 8.40 -1.56
C GLU A 105 10.27 7.51 -2.24
N GLN A 106 10.53 6.32 -1.71
CA GLN A 106 11.52 5.39 -2.26
C GLN A 106 11.03 4.61 -3.49
N LEU A 107 9.72 4.60 -3.74
CA LEU A 107 9.18 3.91 -4.91
C LEU A 107 9.50 4.67 -6.20
N PRO A 108 9.96 3.97 -7.25
CA PRO A 108 10.19 4.57 -8.56
C PRO A 108 8.87 4.98 -9.22
N GLU A 109 8.92 5.99 -10.09
CA GLU A 109 7.80 6.31 -10.98
C GLU A 109 7.79 5.36 -12.19
N PRO A 110 6.62 4.90 -12.68
CA PRO A 110 5.28 5.23 -12.20
C PRO A 110 4.87 4.49 -10.92
N LYS A 111 4.21 5.18 -9.99
CA LYS A 111 3.66 4.56 -8.76
C LYS A 111 2.23 4.97 -8.44
N ALA A 112 1.51 4.09 -7.74
CA ALA A 112 0.15 4.29 -7.28
C ALA A 112 0.01 3.86 -5.80
N ALA A 113 -0.90 4.48 -5.05
CA ALA A 113 -1.19 4.06 -3.67
C ALA A 113 -2.60 3.49 -3.56
N VAL A 114 -2.71 2.33 -2.92
CA VAL A 114 -3.99 1.67 -2.65
C VAL A 114 -4.21 1.61 -1.15
N SER A 115 -5.31 2.23 -0.70
CA SER A 115 -5.76 2.17 0.67
C SER A 115 -6.67 0.95 0.87
N PHE A 116 -6.21 -0.04 1.65
CA PHE A 116 -6.88 -1.33 1.78
C PHE A 116 -7.47 -1.51 3.19
N GLY A 117 -8.78 -1.31 3.28
CA GLY A 117 -9.57 -1.50 4.50
C GLY A 117 -9.97 -0.18 5.19
N ALA A 118 -10.98 -0.28 6.07
CA ALA A 118 -11.61 0.86 6.73
C ALA A 118 -10.64 1.66 7.59
N CYS A 119 -9.66 1.00 8.23
CA CYS A 119 -8.65 1.66 9.04
C CYS A 119 -7.74 2.56 8.18
N ALA A 120 -7.28 2.08 7.02
CA ALA A 120 -6.46 2.87 6.11
C ALA A 120 -7.26 4.02 5.49
N ASN A 121 -8.54 3.77 5.16
CA ASN A 121 -9.39 4.77 4.52
C ASN A 121 -9.76 5.93 5.45
N THR A 122 -10.11 5.65 6.71
CA THR A 122 -10.76 6.63 7.61
C THR A 122 -10.45 6.45 9.11
N GLY A 123 -9.47 5.62 9.48
CA GLY A 123 -9.22 5.20 10.87
C GLY A 123 -10.10 4.03 11.35
N GLY A 124 -11.21 3.76 10.64
CA GLY A 124 -12.04 2.57 10.85
C GLY A 124 -12.63 2.48 12.26
N PRO A 125 -12.63 1.31 12.92
CA PRO A 125 -13.15 1.18 14.29
C PRO A 125 -12.35 1.97 15.33
N TYR A 126 -11.16 2.47 14.98
CA TYR A 126 -10.27 3.24 15.86
C TYR A 126 -10.27 4.75 15.53
N TRP A 127 -11.30 5.25 14.84
CA TRP A 127 -11.37 6.66 14.39
C TRP A 127 -11.30 7.69 15.54
N ASP A 128 -11.66 7.28 16.76
CA ASP A 128 -11.64 8.07 17.98
C ASP A 128 -10.35 7.89 18.81
N ALA A 129 -9.48 6.96 18.41
CA ALA A 129 -8.20 6.78 19.06
C ALA A 129 -7.24 7.93 18.72
N PRO A 130 -6.55 8.51 19.71
CA PRO A 130 -5.73 9.72 19.51
C PRO A 130 -4.43 9.46 18.73
N THR A 131 -4.03 8.21 18.58
CA THR A 131 -2.77 7.80 17.93
C THR A 131 -2.97 7.23 16.53
N VAL A 132 -4.22 7.18 16.04
CA VAL A 132 -4.57 6.58 14.75
C VAL A 132 -4.77 7.67 13.72
N THR A 133 -4.09 7.50 12.59
CA THR A 133 -4.26 8.36 11.42
C THR A 133 -5.65 8.12 10.82
N LYS A 134 -6.45 9.18 10.71
CA LYS A 134 -7.87 9.10 10.29
C LYS A 134 -8.06 9.00 8.77
N GLY A 135 -7.07 8.45 8.08
CA GLY A 135 -7.00 8.38 6.63
C GLY A 135 -5.57 8.46 6.15
N ILE A 136 -5.17 7.53 5.28
CA ILE A 136 -3.82 7.49 4.73
C ILE A 136 -3.58 8.59 3.69
N ASP A 137 -4.66 9.17 3.19
CA ASP A 137 -4.69 10.32 2.28
C ASP A 137 -4.07 11.60 2.87
N GLN A 138 -3.96 11.66 4.20
CA GLN A 138 -3.22 12.72 4.90
C GLN A 138 -1.70 12.59 4.70
N LEU A 139 -1.21 11.41 4.32
CA LEU A 139 0.22 11.12 4.16
C LEU A 139 0.61 10.93 2.69
N VAL A 140 -0.14 10.14 1.93
CA VAL A 140 0.20 9.76 0.55
C VAL A 140 -1.01 9.96 -0.37
N PRO A 141 -0.80 10.31 -1.65
CA PRO A 141 -1.91 10.48 -2.59
C PRO A 141 -2.52 9.12 -2.93
N VAL A 142 -3.72 8.84 -2.41
CA VAL A 142 -4.42 7.57 -2.64
C VAL A 142 -5.05 7.57 -4.03
N THR A 143 -4.74 6.55 -4.82
CA THR A 143 -5.34 6.31 -6.14
C THR A 143 -6.68 5.61 -6.00
N ILE A 144 -6.74 4.52 -5.21
CA ILE A 144 -7.96 3.72 -5.01
C ILE A 144 -8.14 3.39 -3.53
N TYR A 145 -9.39 3.48 -3.07
CA TYR A 145 -9.82 3.00 -1.76
C TYR A 145 -10.60 1.70 -1.90
N VAL A 146 -10.20 0.67 -1.15
CA VAL A 146 -10.91 -0.60 -1.07
C VAL A 146 -11.64 -0.68 0.27
N PRO A 147 -12.99 -0.67 0.29
CA PRO A 147 -13.76 -0.71 1.54
C PRO A 147 -13.86 -2.12 2.13
N GLY A 148 -13.78 -2.23 3.46
CA GLY A 148 -14.00 -3.47 4.24
C GLY A 148 -13.24 -3.50 5.57
N CYS A 149 -13.53 -4.43 6.48
CA CYS A 149 -12.86 -4.53 7.79
C CYS A 149 -12.82 -5.98 8.36
N PRO A 150 -11.94 -6.87 7.85
CA PRO A 150 -11.09 -6.65 6.69
C PRO A 150 -11.88 -6.86 5.38
N PRO A 151 -11.51 -6.20 4.28
CA PRO A 151 -12.08 -6.43 2.95
C PRO A 151 -11.77 -7.84 2.45
N ARG A 152 -12.71 -8.48 1.73
CA ARG A 152 -12.47 -9.81 1.16
C ARG A 152 -11.33 -9.79 0.13
N PRO A 153 -10.63 -10.92 -0.10
CA PRO A 153 -9.57 -11.01 -1.10
C PRO A 153 -10.02 -10.60 -2.50
N GLU A 154 -11.25 -10.91 -2.89
CA GLU A 154 -11.80 -10.53 -4.20
C GLU A 154 -11.97 -9.01 -4.33
N ALA A 155 -12.20 -8.30 -3.23
CA ALA A 155 -12.26 -6.84 -3.23
C ALA A 155 -10.89 -6.21 -3.48
N LEU A 156 -9.80 -6.86 -3.01
CA LEU A 156 -8.44 -6.46 -3.37
C LEU A 156 -8.23 -6.57 -4.88
N ILE A 157 -8.62 -7.70 -5.48
CA ILE A 157 -8.50 -7.94 -6.91
C ILE A 157 -9.27 -6.89 -7.72
N ALA A 158 -10.52 -6.61 -7.34
CA ALA A 158 -11.32 -5.56 -7.97
C ALA A 158 -10.67 -4.17 -7.84
N GLY A 159 -10.02 -3.88 -6.71
CA GLY A 159 -9.25 -2.66 -6.51
C GLY A 159 -8.05 -2.57 -7.46
N LEU A 160 -7.28 -3.64 -7.61
CA LEU A 160 -6.11 -3.68 -8.50
C LEU A 160 -6.49 -3.55 -9.99
N LEU A 161 -7.61 -4.14 -10.39
CA LEU A 161 -8.14 -3.96 -11.75
C LEU A 161 -8.54 -2.50 -12.01
N LYS A 162 -9.13 -1.82 -11.04
CA LYS A 162 -9.41 -0.38 -11.16
C LYS A 162 -8.15 0.47 -11.23
N VAL A 163 -7.11 0.12 -10.48
CA VAL A 163 -5.81 0.81 -10.58
C VAL A 163 -5.26 0.72 -11.99
N ARG A 164 -5.31 -0.45 -12.63
CA ARG A 164 -4.94 -0.60 -14.06
C ARG A 164 -5.74 0.37 -14.93
N ASP A 165 -7.07 0.40 -14.78
CA ASP A 165 -7.94 1.24 -15.60
C ASP A 165 -7.64 2.74 -15.43
N GLU A 166 -7.36 3.20 -14.21
CA GLU A 166 -6.95 4.58 -13.94
C GLU A 166 -5.58 4.93 -14.56
N ILE A 167 -4.62 3.99 -14.54
CA ILE A 167 -3.28 4.19 -15.12
C ILE A 167 -3.31 4.16 -16.65
N GLU A 168 -4.15 3.32 -17.27
CA GLU A 168 -4.27 3.25 -18.73
C GLU A 168 -4.88 4.51 -19.35
N VAL A 169 -5.61 5.29 -18.57
CA VAL A 169 -6.27 6.54 -19.02
C VAL A 169 -5.40 7.78 -18.80
N ALA A 170 -4.36 7.69 -17.97
CA ALA A 170 -3.46 8.79 -17.58
C ALA A 170 -2.30 9.00 -18.58
#